data_AF-A0A927AMN9-F1
#
_entry.id   AF-A0A927AMN9-F1
#
_cell.length_a   1.000
_cell.length_b   1.000
_cell.length_c   1.000
_cell.angle_alpha   90.00
_cell.angle_beta   90.00
_cell.angle_gamma   90.00
#
_symmetry.space_group_name_H-M   'P 1'
#
loop_
_entity.id
_entity.type
_entity.pdbx_description
1 polymer ?
#
loop_
_entity_poly.entity_id
_entity_poly.type
_entity_poly.pdbx_seq_one_letter_code
_entity_poly.pdbx_strand_id
1 'polypeptide(L)'
;MIIIDAIAQIQIAPLLGQTDSTFTPDWLSSALGADIGTSVLNLIKAILILFFGWLIAIFASFVAQKLLERTTLDNKLAAWLTGSPTGTPDQEKPAVEKWFASIVFWLIFLFAVIAALQALNLNQVSAPLQSLLNQVTNFIPKLGGALLLLGVAWLIATLVKAIVTRVLRTARLDERLGQQTGTTPEANALTVTDTIANTLYWFVFLVFLPWILEALGLQTALAPVVGLLNEILLILPNIFAAFLIAAIGWLVAQVVRRVVTNFLAATGVDRVGAKFGVAGVTSRQSLSWILGTAVYILVLIPVAIAALQALRIDAISVPAISMLQQILDYLPRLFIVGLILALAFVVGQYLSEFVTSILTSFGFNNVFRWMGLPVSSSTVPLRDGELPGRSPTRTPSEIAGIIVLVGVMLVATLAAVDILQIPALTVLVGGLLVIAGQFLVGLLIFALGLYLANFTYNLIMSSGSRQSHILAQAARIAIIVFSGAMALQQIGIAPDIVKLAFGLLLGAVAVAIAISFGLGGRDAAGEQVREWLHSFKRKD
;
A
#
# COMPACT_ATOMS: atom_id res chain seq x y z
N MET A 1 14.41 -17.95 44.32
CA MET A 1 15.60 -17.81 45.19
C MET A 1 15.88 -16.33 45.49
N ILE A 2 14.91 -15.66 46.14
CA ILE A 2 15.04 -14.31 46.74
C ILE A 2 14.13 -14.23 47.98
N ILE A 3 13.09 -15.07 48.05
CA ILE A 3 12.22 -15.23 49.24
C ILE A 3 12.82 -16.18 50.30
N ILE A 4 13.82 -17.01 49.94
CA ILE A 4 14.45 -17.99 50.85
C ILE A 4 15.58 -17.33 51.69
N ASP A 5 16.17 -16.24 51.20
CA ASP A 5 17.26 -15.53 51.90
C ASP A 5 16.73 -14.55 52.96
N ALA A 6 15.47 -14.10 52.82
CA ALA A 6 14.81 -13.21 53.78
C ALA A 6 14.29 -13.94 55.04
N ILE A 7 14.19 -15.27 55.01
CA ILE A 7 13.72 -16.09 56.14
C ILE A 7 14.92 -16.67 56.93
N ALA A 8 16.13 -16.69 56.33
CA ALA A 8 17.35 -17.23 56.95
C ALA A 8 18.04 -16.29 57.97
N GLN A 9 17.57 -15.05 58.12
CA GLN A 9 18.06 -14.11 59.14
C GLN A 9 17.20 -14.06 60.42
N ILE A 10 16.15 -14.88 60.52
CA ILE A 10 15.38 -14.99 61.76
C ILE A 10 16.12 -15.94 62.71
N GLN A 11 17.05 -15.37 63.46
CA GLN A 11 17.83 -16.05 64.49
C GLN A 11 16.92 -16.31 65.71
N ILE A 12 16.24 -17.45 65.71
CA ILE A 12 15.50 -17.95 66.89
C ILE A 12 16.48 -18.74 67.75
N ALA A 13 17.12 -18.08 68.71
CA ALA A 13 17.85 -18.77 69.79
C ALA A 13 16.86 -19.21 70.90
N PRO A 14 17.09 -20.38 71.53
CA PRO A 14 16.08 -21.05 72.35
C PRO A 14 15.92 -20.39 73.72
N LEU A 15 14.68 -20.00 74.02
CA LEU A 15 14.19 -19.68 75.36
C LEU A 15 14.16 -20.95 76.23
N LEU A 16 15.30 -21.38 76.77
CA LEU A 16 15.34 -22.29 77.91
C LEU A 16 16.53 -21.93 78.82
N GLY A 17 16.20 -21.36 79.98
CA GLY A 17 17.04 -21.44 81.18
C GLY A 17 17.88 -20.21 81.53
N GLN A 18 17.26 -19.18 82.11
CA GLN A 18 17.77 -18.57 83.35
C GLN A 18 16.70 -17.68 83.98
N THR A 19 16.33 -18.03 85.20
CA THR A 19 15.48 -17.27 86.12
C THR A 19 16.31 -16.18 86.77
N ASP A 20 16.04 -14.91 86.45
CA ASP A 20 16.41 -13.79 87.32
C ASP A 20 15.20 -12.87 87.49
N SER A 21 14.72 -12.80 88.72
CA SER A 21 13.53 -12.08 89.16
C SER A 21 13.83 -10.60 89.42
N THR A 22 14.13 -9.85 88.36
CA THR A 22 14.03 -8.38 88.34
C THR A 22 13.48 -7.91 86.99
N PHE A 23 12.15 -7.89 86.88
CA PHE A 23 11.44 -7.35 85.72
C PHE A 23 11.30 -5.83 85.88
N THR A 24 12.40 -5.10 85.69
CA THR A 24 12.34 -3.67 85.36
C THR A 24 12.54 -3.53 83.86
N PRO A 25 11.49 -3.16 83.10
CA PRO A 25 11.63 -2.99 81.66
C PRO A 25 12.42 -1.71 81.34
N ASP A 26 13.72 -1.84 81.08
CA ASP A 26 14.57 -0.75 80.58
C ASP A 26 14.10 -0.20 79.22
N TRP A 27 13.26 -0.94 78.48
CA TRP A 27 12.61 -0.46 77.26
C TRP A 27 11.52 0.58 77.54
N LEU A 28 10.93 0.61 78.74
CA LEU A 28 9.86 1.54 79.11
C LEU A 28 10.43 2.87 79.62
N SER A 29 11.53 2.83 80.38
CA SER A 29 12.23 4.04 80.85
C SER A 29 12.96 4.77 79.71
N SER A 30 13.55 4.03 78.76
CA SER A 30 14.15 4.61 77.55
C SER A 30 13.11 5.13 76.55
N ALA A 31 11.96 4.46 76.40
CA ALA A 31 10.88 4.94 75.53
C ALA A 31 10.06 6.12 76.11
N LEU A 32 9.90 6.20 77.43
CA LEU A 32 9.09 7.26 78.06
C LEU A 32 9.92 8.47 78.55
N GLY A 33 11.21 8.30 78.83
CA GLY A 33 12.02 9.32 79.52
C GLY A 33 12.67 10.39 78.63
N ALA A 34 13.06 10.03 77.40
CA ALA A 34 13.82 10.93 76.51
C ALA A 34 13.05 11.35 75.24
N ASP A 35 12.21 10.47 74.69
CA ASP A 35 11.59 10.67 73.37
C ASP A 35 10.22 11.39 73.40
N ILE A 36 9.52 11.35 74.54
CA ILE A 36 8.28 12.13 74.71
C ILE A 36 8.61 13.61 74.82
N GLY A 37 9.71 13.96 75.51
CA GLY A 37 10.15 15.35 75.64
C GLY A 37 10.49 15.99 74.29
N THR A 38 11.20 15.27 73.44
CA THR A 38 11.56 15.74 72.08
C THR A 38 10.35 15.78 71.15
N SER A 39 9.45 14.80 71.22
CA SER A 39 8.23 14.76 70.40
C SER A 39 7.23 15.85 70.77
N VAL A 40 7.00 16.09 72.07
CA VAL A 40 6.17 17.19 72.55
C VAL A 40 6.79 18.54 72.21
N LEU A 41 8.12 18.67 72.32
CA LEU A 41 8.83 19.89 71.93
C LEU A 41 8.72 20.15 70.41
N ASN A 42 8.84 19.11 69.57
CA ASN A 42 8.68 19.22 68.12
C ASN A 42 7.24 19.55 67.73
N LEU A 43 6.24 19.03 68.45
CA LEU A 43 4.84 19.39 68.28
C LEU A 43 4.59 20.88 68.59
N ILE A 44 5.14 21.37 69.70
CA ILE A 44 5.05 22.80 70.06
C ILE A 44 5.74 23.66 69.01
N LYS A 45 6.95 23.27 68.55
CA LYS A 45 7.67 23.96 67.47
C LYS A 45 6.84 24.03 66.18
N ALA A 46 6.24 22.91 65.76
CA ALA A 46 5.43 22.84 64.55
C ALA A 46 4.16 23.71 64.64
N ILE A 47 3.48 23.70 65.79
CA ILE A 47 2.31 24.56 66.05
C ILE A 47 2.70 26.04 65.99
N LEU A 48 3.83 26.42 66.60
CA LEU A 48 4.34 27.79 66.52
C LEU A 48 4.68 28.19 65.08
N ILE A 49 5.38 27.33 64.33
CA ILE A 49 5.72 27.57 62.92
C ILE A 49 4.45 27.76 62.08
N LEU A 50 3.43 26.93 62.27
CA LEU A 50 2.17 27.03 61.54
C LEU A 50 1.41 28.33 61.89
N PHE A 51 1.36 28.70 63.17
CA PHE A 51 0.70 29.93 63.63
C PHE A 51 1.38 31.19 63.06
N PHE A 52 2.70 31.30 63.22
CA PHE A 52 3.45 32.43 62.66
C PHE A 52 3.41 32.45 61.14
N GLY A 53 3.51 31.28 60.50
CA GLY A 53 3.45 31.17 59.05
C GLY A 53 2.09 31.55 58.46
N TRP A 54 0.98 31.23 59.15
CA TRP A 54 -0.36 31.70 58.79
C TRP A 54 -0.47 33.23 58.88
N LEU A 55 0.06 33.82 59.96
CA LEU A 55 0.05 35.28 60.14
C LEU A 55 0.88 36.00 59.06
N ILE A 56 2.05 35.44 58.71
CA ILE A 56 2.89 35.94 57.60
C ILE A 56 2.15 35.82 56.26
N ALA A 57 1.44 34.70 56.02
CA ALA A 57 0.67 34.49 54.80
C ALA A 57 -0.43 35.55 54.62
N ILE A 58 -1.18 35.87 55.70
CA ILE A 58 -2.19 36.95 55.66
C ILE A 58 -1.53 38.27 55.29
N PHE A 59 -0.48 38.66 56.00
CA PHE A 59 0.20 39.92 55.77
C PHE A 59 0.74 40.04 54.34
N ALA A 60 1.41 39.00 53.84
CA ALA A 60 1.95 38.98 52.49
C ALA A 60 0.86 39.02 51.41
N SER A 61 -0.27 38.32 51.61
CA SER A 61 -1.41 38.37 50.69
C SER A 61 -2.01 39.76 50.60
N PHE A 62 -2.11 40.48 51.72
CA PHE A 62 -2.59 41.85 51.75
C PHE A 62 -1.65 42.81 51.01
N VAL A 63 -0.34 42.65 51.19
CA VAL A 63 0.67 43.42 50.45
C VAL A 63 0.58 43.11 48.94
N ALA A 64 0.46 41.84 48.56
CA ALA A 64 0.32 41.43 47.17
C ALA A 64 -0.95 42.01 46.51
N GLN A 65 -2.08 41.96 47.22
CA GLN A 65 -3.34 42.56 46.76
C GLN A 65 -3.16 44.07 46.49
N LYS A 66 -2.61 44.80 47.47
CA LYS A 66 -2.43 46.25 47.40
C LYS A 66 -1.44 46.69 46.31
N LEU A 67 -0.46 45.85 45.98
CA LEU A 67 0.44 46.09 44.84
C LEU A 67 -0.26 45.85 43.51
N LEU A 68 -1.08 44.80 43.40
CA LEU A 68 -1.82 44.49 42.18
C LEU A 68 -2.91 45.52 41.88
N GLU A 69 -3.60 46.04 42.91
CA GLU A 69 -4.57 47.15 42.78
C GLU A 69 -3.95 48.43 42.21
N ARG A 70 -2.62 48.61 42.33
CA ARG A 70 -1.91 49.74 41.70
C ARG A 70 -1.61 49.54 40.22
N THR A 71 -1.82 48.33 39.69
CA THR A 71 -1.61 47.99 38.29
C THR A 71 -2.95 47.92 37.56
N THR A 72 -3.03 48.47 36.34
CA THR A 72 -4.22 48.44 35.48
C THR A 72 -4.46 47.07 34.82
N LEU A 73 -3.99 46.00 35.47
CA LEU A 73 -4.12 44.61 35.00
C LEU A 73 -5.59 44.20 34.95
N ASP A 74 -6.40 44.69 35.90
CA ASP A 74 -7.86 44.48 35.99
C ASP A 74 -8.59 44.83 34.68
N ASN A 75 -8.35 46.05 34.18
CA ASN A 75 -9.05 46.63 33.06
C ASN A 75 -8.61 45.98 31.74
N LYS A 76 -7.34 45.57 31.64
CA LYS A 76 -6.81 44.89 30.46
C LYS A 76 -7.26 43.44 30.35
N LEU A 77 -7.31 42.70 31.47
CA LEU A 77 -7.79 41.32 31.47
C LEU A 77 -9.30 41.24 31.26
N ALA A 78 -10.07 42.13 31.91
CA ALA A 78 -11.53 42.18 31.76
C ALA A 78 -11.94 42.50 30.31
N ALA A 79 -11.23 43.42 29.64
CA ALA A 79 -11.47 43.75 28.23
C ALA A 79 -11.16 42.56 27.29
N TRP A 80 -10.14 41.76 27.60
CA TRP A 80 -9.78 40.58 26.81
C TRP A 80 -10.78 39.41 26.98
N LEU A 81 -11.28 39.18 28.21
CA LEU A 81 -12.23 38.09 28.51
C LEU A 81 -13.67 38.37 28.06
N THR A 82 -14.11 39.62 28.13
CA THR A 82 -15.51 40.00 27.80
C THR A 82 -15.69 40.48 26.36
N GLY A 83 -14.58 40.60 25.60
CA GLY A 83 -14.59 40.96 24.18
C GLY A 83 -15.16 42.35 23.86
N SER A 84 -15.49 43.15 24.89
CA SER A 84 -16.15 44.44 24.75
C SER A 84 -15.36 45.50 25.52
N PRO A 85 -14.94 46.62 24.88
CA PRO A 85 -14.23 47.71 25.55
C PRO A 85 -15.02 48.41 26.67
N THR A 86 -16.32 48.10 26.78
CA THR A 86 -17.26 48.73 27.71
C THR A 86 -18.26 47.68 28.18
N GLY A 87 -17.91 46.97 29.26
CA GLY A 87 -18.87 46.14 30.00
C GLY A 87 -19.88 47.01 30.74
N THR A 88 -21.14 46.62 30.69
CA THR A 88 -22.25 47.19 31.46
C THR A 88 -21.96 47.17 32.98
N PRO A 89 -22.45 48.14 33.78
CA PRO A 89 -22.09 48.30 35.20
C PRO A 89 -22.43 47.13 36.14
N ASP A 90 -23.25 46.17 35.70
CA ASP A 90 -23.88 45.17 36.57
C ASP A 90 -23.27 43.75 36.49
N GLN A 91 -22.12 43.58 35.83
CA GLN A 91 -21.34 42.33 35.96
C GLN A 91 -20.21 42.53 36.97
N GLU A 92 -20.27 41.78 38.07
CA GLU A 92 -19.19 41.69 39.05
C GLU A 92 -17.88 41.36 38.33
N LYS A 93 -17.01 42.36 38.18
CA LYS A 93 -15.69 42.18 37.56
C LYS A 93 -14.98 41.05 38.31
N PRO A 94 -14.51 39.98 37.63
CA PRO A 94 -13.71 38.97 38.30
C PRO A 94 -12.47 39.66 38.89
N ALA A 95 -12.41 39.72 40.22
CA ALA A 95 -11.34 40.41 40.94
C ALA A 95 -10.06 39.58 40.85
N VAL A 96 -9.34 39.76 39.74
CA VAL A 96 -8.05 39.10 39.46
C VAL A 96 -7.08 39.36 40.62
N GLU A 97 -7.15 40.54 41.25
CA GLU A 97 -6.36 40.93 42.42
C GLU A 97 -6.64 40.01 43.61
N LYS A 98 -7.92 39.72 43.89
CA LYS A 98 -8.32 38.82 44.98
C LYS A 98 -7.87 37.39 44.71
N TRP A 99 -7.96 36.95 43.45
CA TRP A 99 -7.52 35.62 43.06
C TRP A 99 -6.00 35.45 43.21
N PHE A 100 -5.20 36.38 42.68
CA PHE A 100 -3.74 36.36 42.85
C PHE A 100 -3.33 36.51 44.32
N ALA A 101 -3.96 37.40 45.10
CA ALA A 101 -3.70 37.53 46.52
C ALA A 101 -4.00 36.24 47.29
N SER A 102 -5.09 35.55 46.94
CA SER A 102 -5.44 34.24 47.50
C SER A 102 -4.42 33.16 47.15
N ILE A 103 -3.88 33.16 45.93
CA ILE A 103 -2.79 32.24 45.53
C ILE A 103 -1.53 32.52 46.36
N VAL A 104 -1.14 33.78 46.52
CA VAL A 104 0.02 34.16 47.34
C VAL A 104 -0.16 33.72 48.80
N PHE A 105 -1.36 33.91 49.35
CA PHE A 105 -1.72 33.40 50.69
C PHE A 105 -1.50 31.89 50.79
N TRP A 106 -2.11 31.11 49.90
CA TRP A 106 -2.02 29.66 49.92
C TRP A 106 -0.59 29.16 49.69
N LEU A 107 0.18 29.83 48.85
CA LEU A 107 1.58 29.48 48.58
C LEU A 107 2.47 29.71 49.80
N ILE A 108 2.32 30.84 50.50
CA ILE A 108 3.08 31.15 51.72
C ILE A 108 2.60 30.27 52.89
N PHE A 109 1.31 30.01 52.99
CA PHE A 109 0.78 29.08 53.97
C PHE A 109 1.27 27.65 53.70
N LEU A 110 1.40 27.23 52.43
CA LEU A 110 1.99 25.94 52.07
C LEU A 110 3.46 25.83 52.51
N PHE A 111 4.26 26.90 52.38
CA PHE A 111 5.61 26.95 52.98
C PHE A 111 5.57 26.71 54.49
N ALA A 112 4.63 27.35 55.19
CA ALA A 112 4.47 27.20 56.64
C ALA A 112 4.06 25.78 57.02
N VAL A 113 3.15 25.17 56.27
CA VAL A 113 2.73 23.77 56.46
C VAL A 113 3.91 22.83 56.25
N ILE A 114 4.69 23.01 55.18
CA ILE A 114 5.89 22.20 54.91
C ILE A 114 6.91 22.34 56.03
N ALA A 115 7.19 23.56 56.49
CA ALA A 115 8.11 23.82 57.60
C ALA A 115 7.62 23.20 58.92
N ALA A 116 6.32 23.25 59.19
CA ALA A 116 5.72 22.60 60.35
C ALA A 116 5.83 21.06 60.26
N LEU A 117 5.58 20.47 59.08
CA LEU A 117 5.76 19.03 58.84
C LEU A 117 7.23 18.59 59.00
N GLN A 118 8.17 19.40 58.52
CA GLN A 118 9.61 19.15 58.72
C GLN A 118 10.00 19.26 60.20
N ALA A 119 9.45 20.21 60.95
CA ALA A 119 9.67 20.33 62.39
C ALA A 119 9.14 19.10 63.18
N LEU A 120 8.15 18.40 62.64
CA LEU A 120 7.65 17.11 63.15
C LEU A 120 8.48 15.89 62.67
N ASN A 121 9.58 16.11 61.94
CA ASN A 121 10.36 15.06 61.27
C ASN A 121 9.57 14.23 60.23
N LEU A 122 8.49 14.80 59.66
CA LEU A 122 7.69 14.17 58.60
C LEU A 122 8.28 14.45 57.21
N ASN A 123 9.58 14.19 57.03
CA ASN A 123 10.32 14.48 55.80
C ASN A 123 9.76 13.71 54.58
N GLN A 124 9.25 12.49 54.79
CA GLN A 124 8.68 11.67 53.71
C GLN A 124 7.40 12.28 53.11
N VAL A 125 6.63 13.01 53.91
CA VAL A 125 5.38 13.66 53.46
C VAL A 125 5.67 15.06 52.92
N SER A 126 6.64 15.77 53.51
CA SER A 126 6.99 17.14 53.11
C SER A 126 7.87 17.22 51.88
N ALA A 127 8.68 16.20 51.55
CA ALA A 127 9.60 16.24 50.42
C ALA A 127 8.90 16.41 49.04
N PRO A 128 7.81 15.66 48.71
CA PRO A 128 7.08 15.89 47.46
C PRO A 128 6.45 17.29 47.38
N LEU A 129 5.87 17.77 48.49
CA LEU A 129 5.27 19.11 48.57
C LEU A 129 6.33 20.21 48.39
N GLN A 130 7.51 20.02 48.98
CA GLN A 130 8.65 20.92 48.81
C GLN A 130 9.15 20.93 47.37
N SER A 131 9.16 19.80 46.67
CA SER A 131 9.51 19.74 45.24
C SER A 131 8.54 20.54 44.38
N LEU A 132 7.22 20.38 44.58
CA LEU A 132 6.20 21.14 43.85
C LEU A 132 6.36 22.64 44.09
N LEU A 133 6.59 23.02 45.33
CA LEU A 133 6.77 24.41 45.71
C LEU A 133 8.04 25.02 45.08
N ASN A 134 9.15 24.28 45.10
CA ASN A 134 10.38 24.70 44.42
C ASN A 134 10.16 24.84 42.90
N GLN A 135 9.38 23.94 42.28
CA GLN A 135 9.04 24.04 40.86
C GLN A 135 8.23 25.33 40.56
N VAL A 136 7.21 25.64 41.36
CA VAL A 136 6.39 26.85 41.20
C VAL A 136 7.22 28.12 41.40
N THR A 137 8.05 28.18 42.45
CA THR A 137 8.90 29.36 42.71
C THR A 137 9.93 29.56 41.60
N ASN A 138 10.54 28.49 41.09
CA ASN A 138 11.49 28.56 39.97
C ASN A 138 10.82 28.88 38.63
N PHE A 139 9.50 28.69 38.51
CA PHE A 139 8.75 29.04 37.32
C PHE A 139 8.46 30.54 37.22
N ILE A 140 8.40 31.27 38.34
CA ILE A 140 8.13 32.72 38.35
C ILE A 140 9.19 33.52 37.58
N PRO A 141 10.51 33.37 37.82
CA PRO A 141 11.53 34.05 37.01
C PRO A 141 11.50 33.64 35.53
N LYS A 142 11.22 32.37 35.25
CA LYS A 142 11.12 31.81 33.89
C LYS A 142 9.97 32.41 33.09
N LEU A 143 8.80 32.57 33.71
CA LEU A 143 7.67 33.31 33.14
C LEU A 143 8.04 34.74 32.77
N GLY A 144 8.79 35.43 33.64
CA GLY A 144 9.30 36.77 33.35
C GLY A 144 10.20 36.79 32.11
N GLY A 145 11.16 35.86 32.02
CA GLY A 145 12.04 35.73 30.84
C GLY A 145 11.27 35.45 29.54
N ALA A 146 10.28 34.56 29.59
CA ALA A 146 9.43 34.23 28.45
C ALA A 146 8.56 35.42 27.99
N LEU A 147 8.00 36.19 28.93
CA LEU A 147 7.23 37.40 28.61
C LEU A 147 8.11 38.49 27.98
N LEU A 148 9.34 38.66 28.46
CA LEU A 148 10.31 39.57 27.84
C LEU A 148 10.62 39.13 26.41
N LEU A 149 10.89 37.84 26.18
CA LEU A 149 11.12 37.30 24.83
C LEU A 149 9.91 37.45 23.91
N LEU A 150 8.69 37.27 24.41
CA LEU A 150 7.47 37.54 23.65
C LEU A 150 7.35 39.01 23.23
N GLY A 151 7.71 39.94 24.13
CA GLY A 151 7.76 41.36 23.80
C GLY A 151 8.79 41.67 22.70
N VAL A 152 9.97 41.07 22.77
CA VAL A 152 11.01 41.18 21.74
C VAL A 152 10.52 40.58 20.41
N ALA A 153 9.91 39.40 20.44
CA ALA A 153 9.36 38.73 19.27
C ALA A 153 8.27 39.59 18.60
N TRP A 154 7.36 40.19 19.37
CA TRP A 154 6.32 41.08 18.86
C TRP A 154 6.92 42.33 18.17
N LEU A 155 7.94 42.93 18.77
CA LEU A 155 8.64 44.10 18.20
C LEU A 155 9.30 43.73 16.87
N ILE A 156 10.05 42.62 16.83
CA ILE A 156 10.74 42.16 15.62
C ILE A 156 9.72 41.75 14.55
N ALA A 157 8.65 41.04 14.91
CA ALA A 157 7.62 40.62 13.98
C ALA A 157 6.94 41.83 13.32
N THR A 158 6.62 42.86 14.11
CA THR A 158 6.03 44.10 13.62
C THR A 158 6.99 44.84 12.68
N LEU A 159 8.28 44.88 13.02
CA LEU A 159 9.32 45.48 12.20
C LEU A 159 9.48 44.75 10.86
N VAL A 160 9.57 43.42 10.89
CA VAL A 160 9.67 42.56 9.70
C VAL A 160 8.45 42.75 8.81
N LYS A 161 7.24 42.72 9.37
CA LYS A 161 5.99 42.98 8.62
C LYS A 161 6.04 44.34 7.92
N ALA A 162 6.42 45.40 8.64
CA ALA A 162 6.50 46.74 8.09
C ALA A 162 7.51 46.84 6.92
N ILE A 163 8.69 46.24 7.06
CA ILE A 163 9.73 46.22 6.02
C ILE A 163 9.23 45.44 4.80
N VAL A 164 8.71 44.23 5.00
CA VAL A 164 8.25 43.36 3.90
C VAL A 164 7.10 44.00 3.15
N THR A 165 6.08 44.52 3.83
CA THR A 165 4.96 45.20 3.18
C THR A 165 5.46 46.39 2.36
N ARG A 166 6.43 47.15 2.86
CA ARG A 166 7.01 48.29 2.13
C ARG A 166 7.79 47.84 0.87
N VAL A 167 8.57 46.77 0.96
CA VAL A 167 9.31 46.21 -0.20
C VAL A 167 8.35 45.62 -1.24
N LEU A 168 7.39 44.81 -0.83
CA LEU A 168 6.44 44.14 -1.74
C LEU A 168 5.51 45.12 -2.45
N ARG A 169 5.02 46.16 -1.75
CA ARG A 169 4.24 47.24 -2.37
C ARG A 169 5.07 48.01 -3.39
N THR A 170 6.36 48.25 -3.12
CA THR A 170 7.27 48.92 -4.07
C THR A 170 7.51 48.06 -5.31
N ALA A 171 7.55 46.73 -5.17
CA ALA A 171 7.71 45.78 -6.27
C ALA A 171 6.44 45.59 -7.13
N ARG A 172 5.28 46.13 -6.71
CA ARG A 172 3.98 46.00 -7.39
C ARG A 172 3.60 44.55 -7.73
N LEU A 173 3.88 43.64 -6.79
CA LEU A 173 3.65 42.20 -6.98
C LEU A 173 2.16 41.89 -7.25
N ASP A 174 1.26 42.62 -6.60
CA ASP A 174 -0.19 42.45 -6.73
C ASP A 174 -0.68 42.77 -8.17
N GLU A 175 -0.10 43.78 -8.84
CA GLU A 175 -0.46 44.16 -10.22
C GLU A 175 -0.01 43.11 -11.25
N ARG A 176 1.18 42.51 -11.06
CA ARG A 176 1.73 41.51 -11.99
C ARG A 176 1.07 40.14 -11.87
N LEU A 177 0.55 39.79 -10.69
CA LEU A 177 -0.15 38.52 -10.43
C LEU A 177 -1.65 38.62 -10.75
N GLY A 178 -2.27 39.77 -10.47
CA GLY A 178 -3.70 39.99 -10.76
C GLY A 178 -4.05 40.02 -12.25
N GLN A 179 -3.11 40.37 -13.12
CA GLN A 179 -3.35 40.44 -14.57
C GLN A 179 -3.44 39.08 -15.28
N GLN A 180 -3.01 37.98 -14.65
CA GLN A 180 -2.98 36.66 -15.29
C GLN A 180 -4.12 35.72 -14.87
N THR A 181 -4.98 36.14 -13.93
CA THR A 181 -6.10 35.33 -13.44
C THR A 181 -7.41 36.06 -13.76
N GLY A 182 -7.99 35.76 -14.92
CA GLY A 182 -9.20 36.40 -15.44
C GLY A 182 -10.50 36.04 -14.71
N THR A 183 -10.50 35.98 -13.38
CA THR A 183 -11.69 35.68 -12.56
C THR A 183 -12.10 36.91 -11.76
N THR A 184 -13.19 37.52 -12.23
CA THR A 184 -14.16 38.42 -11.57
C THR A 184 -13.72 39.22 -10.33
N PRO A 185 -13.80 40.57 -10.37
CA PRO A 185 -13.55 41.44 -9.22
C PRO A 185 -14.78 41.51 -8.29
N GLU A 186 -14.97 40.52 -7.42
CA GLU A 186 -15.92 40.63 -6.32
C GLU A 186 -15.32 40.12 -5.00
N ALA A 187 -15.29 41.04 -4.04
CA ALA A 187 -15.20 40.86 -2.59
C ALA A 187 -14.10 39.93 -2.02
N ASN A 188 -13.09 40.56 -1.41
CA ASN A 188 -12.04 39.98 -0.56
C ASN A 188 -10.86 39.30 -1.27
N ALA A 189 -10.26 40.01 -2.25
CA ALA A 189 -8.85 39.78 -2.57
C ALA A 189 -8.01 40.28 -1.38
N LEU A 190 -7.80 39.41 -0.38
CA LEU A 190 -6.66 39.57 0.53
C LEU A 190 -5.44 39.72 -0.36
N THR A 191 -4.84 40.92 -0.39
CA THR A 191 -3.70 41.19 -1.26
C THR A 191 -2.62 40.16 -0.95
N VAL A 192 -1.99 39.60 -1.99
CA VAL A 192 -0.95 38.57 -1.80
C VAL A 192 0.15 39.13 -0.91
N THR A 193 0.43 40.43 -1.06
CA THR A 193 1.30 41.21 -0.18
C THR A 193 0.91 41.16 1.29
N ASP A 194 -0.36 41.40 1.64
CA ASP A 194 -0.79 41.38 3.05
C ASP A 194 -0.79 39.95 3.62
N THR A 195 -1.14 38.94 2.83
CA THR A 195 -1.03 37.54 3.25
C THR A 195 0.42 37.15 3.53
N ILE A 196 1.37 37.44 2.63
CA ILE A 196 2.79 37.14 2.83
C ILE A 196 3.34 37.88 4.06
N ALA A 197 3.03 39.18 4.20
CA ALA A 197 3.50 39.97 5.33
C ALA A 197 2.92 39.47 6.67
N ASN A 198 1.66 39.04 6.68
CA ASN A 198 1.03 38.47 7.87
C ASN A 198 1.58 37.07 8.19
N THR A 199 1.83 36.24 7.18
CA THR A 199 2.50 34.93 7.37
C THR A 199 3.88 35.11 7.95
N LEU A 200 4.67 36.08 7.47
CA LEU A 200 6.00 36.37 8.03
C LEU A 200 5.94 36.92 9.45
N TYR A 201 4.92 37.71 9.81
CA TYR A 201 4.70 38.13 11.20
C TYR A 201 4.54 36.92 12.12
N TRP A 202 3.65 35.98 11.78
CA TRP A 202 3.47 34.75 12.57
C TRP A 202 4.69 33.83 12.51
N PHE A 203 5.41 33.81 11.38
CA PHE A 203 6.66 33.08 11.24
C PHE A 203 7.74 33.58 12.21
N VAL A 204 7.84 34.89 12.42
CA VAL A 204 8.75 35.43 13.45
C VAL A 204 8.37 34.90 14.83
N PHE A 205 7.09 34.90 15.20
CA PHE A 205 6.66 34.27 16.46
C PHE A 205 7.04 32.79 16.54
N LEU A 206 6.88 32.06 15.44
CA LEU A 206 7.24 30.66 15.32
C LEU A 206 8.76 30.45 15.47
N VAL A 207 9.61 31.31 14.92
CA VAL A 207 11.08 31.28 15.12
C VAL A 207 11.48 31.58 16.56
N PHE A 208 10.76 32.48 17.25
CA PHE A 208 11.02 32.82 18.65
C PHE A 208 10.44 31.81 19.64
N LEU A 209 9.48 30.99 19.21
CA LEU A 209 8.82 30.00 20.05
C LEU A 209 9.80 29.03 20.77
N PRO A 210 10.85 28.47 20.15
CA PRO A 210 11.79 27.60 20.85
C PRO A 210 12.44 28.33 22.03
N TRP A 211 12.81 29.60 21.85
CA TRP A 211 13.46 30.41 22.89
C TRP A 211 12.48 30.78 24.00
N ILE A 212 11.22 31.02 23.67
CA ILE A 212 10.15 31.24 24.65
C ILE A 212 9.94 29.96 25.48
N LEU A 213 9.86 28.80 24.83
CA LEU A 213 9.74 27.51 25.51
C LEU A 213 10.99 27.18 26.34
N GLU A 214 12.16 27.59 25.87
CA GLU A 214 13.44 27.46 26.58
C GLU A 214 13.46 28.29 27.85
N ALA A 215 13.04 29.55 27.77
CA ALA A 215 12.90 30.42 28.93
C ALA A 215 11.90 29.86 29.96
N LEU A 216 10.83 29.21 29.51
CA LEU A 216 9.88 28.51 30.38
C LEU A 216 10.43 27.19 30.98
N GLY A 217 11.56 26.68 30.49
CA GLY A 217 12.14 25.41 30.91
C GLY A 217 11.32 24.20 30.46
N LEU A 218 10.59 24.32 29.35
CA LEU A 218 9.72 23.27 28.81
C LEU A 218 10.39 22.46 27.68
N GLN A 219 11.72 22.58 27.49
CA GLN A 219 12.42 21.98 26.34
C GLN A 219 12.24 20.46 26.31
N THR A 220 12.33 19.80 27.47
CA THR A 220 12.22 18.34 27.56
C THR A 220 10.79 17.85 27.29
N ALA A 221 9.78 18.57 27.79
CA ALA A 221 8.39 18.22 27.60
C ALA A 221 7.91 18.48 26.15
N LEU A 222 8.50 19.47 25.49
CA LEU A 222 8.12 19.91 24.15
C LEU A 222 9.20 19.61 23.10
N ALA A 223 10.13 18.70 23.39
CA ALA A 223 11.22 18.34 22.47
C ALA A 223 10.72 17.92 21.08
N PRO A 224 9.66 17.11 20.93
CA PRO A 224 9.12 16.79 19.61
C PRO A 224 8.59 18.03 18.86
N VAL A 225 7.96 18.97 19.57
CA VAL A 225 7.44 20.22 18.98
C VAL A 225 8.58 21.12 18.51
N VAL A 226 9.63 21.25 19.31
CA VAL A 226 10.84 21.99 18.95
C VAL A 226 11.57 21.32 17.78
N GLY A 227 11.59 19.99 17.72
CA GLY A 227 12.14 19.22 16.60
C GLY A 227 11.41 19.51 15.29
N LEU A 228 10.08 19.40 15.28
CA LEU A 228 9.25 19.71 14.11
C LEU A 228 9.43 21.16 13.64
N LEU A 229 9.53 22.08 14.59
CA LEU A 229 9.77 23.48 14.31
C LEU A 229 11.14 23.68 13.62
N ASN A 230 12.20 23.06 14.14
CA ASN A 230 13.52 23.09 13.52
C ASN A 230 13.51 22.50 12.10
N GLU A 231 12.78 21.40 11.86
CA GLU A 231 12.62 20.83 10.53
C GLU A 231 11.92 21.80 9.55
N ILE A 232 10.83 22.44 9.98
CA ILE A 232 10.11 23.43 9.17
C ILE A 232 11.02 24.61 8.80
N LEU A 233 11.85 25.07 9.73
CA LEU A 233 12.82 26.15 9.47
C LEU A 233 13.91 25.72 8.47
N LEU A 234 14.38 24.47 8.56
CA LEU A 234 15.36 23.90 7.63
C LEU A 234 14.78 23.63 6.23
N ILE A 235 13.46 23.52 6.09
CA ILE A 235 12.76 23.37 4.81
C ILE A 235 12.64 24.71 4.06
N LEU A 236 12.78 25.86 4.72
CA LEU A 236 12.61 27.17 4.06
C LEU A 236 13.57 27.40 2.87
N PRO A 237 14.89 27.18 3.00
CA PRO A 237 15.82 27.27 1.87
C PRO A 237 15.49 26.28 0.75
N ASN A 238 15.02 25.09 1.12
CA ASN A 238 14.64 24.01 0.22
C ASN A 238 13.38 24.36 -0.59
N ILE A 239 12.38 25.01 0.03
CA ILE A 239 11.20 25.53 -0.67
C ILE A 239 11.62 26.51 -1.77
N PHE A 240 12.53 27.44 -1.46
CA PHE A 240 13.01 28.40 -2.44
C PHE A 240 13.77 27.70 -3.59
N ALA A 241 14.65 26.75 -3.27
CA ALA A 241 15.38 25.98 -4.28
C ALA A 241 14.42 25.17 -5.17
N ALA A 242 13.43 24.50 -4.58
CA ALA A 242 12.41 23.74 -5.30
C ALA A 242 11.59 24.63 -6.25
N PHE A 243 11.17 25.81 -5.78
CA PHE A 243 10.45 26.78 -6.61
C PHE A 243 11.31 27.27 -7.79
N LEU A 244 12.58 27.57 -7.55
CA LEU A 244 13.51 27.98 -8.59
C LEU A 244 13.68 26.89 -9.66
N ILE A 245 13.90 25.64 -9.24
CA ILE A 245 14.03 24.48 -10.13
C ILE A 245 12.76 24.26 -10.93
N ALA A 246 11.59 24.30 -10.28
CA ALA A 246 10.30 24.13 -10.94
C ALA A 246 10.03 25.25 -11.96
N ALA A 247 10.29 26.51 -11.61
CA ALA A 247 10.07 27.65 -12.50
C ALA A 247 10.97 27.60 -13.74
N ILE A 248 12.27 27.34 -13.54
CA ILE A 248 13.24 27.22 -14.64
C ILE A 248 12.89 26.01 -15.51
N GLY A 249 12.68 24.84 -14.90
CA GLY A 249 12.42 23.62 -15.66
C GLY A 249 11.07 23.62 -16.37
N TRP A 250 10.04 24.27 -15.81
CA TRP A 250 8.76 24.48 -16.51
C TRP A 250 8.94 25.35 -17.76
N LEU A 251 9.72 26.44 -17.65
CA LEU A 251 10.04 27.29 -18.79
C LEU A 251 10.77 26.49 -19.87
N VAL A 252 11.80 25.71 -19.49
CA VAL A 252 12.53 24.83 -20.41
C VAL A 252 11.60 23.83 -21.09
N ALA A 253 10.75 23.12 -20.34
CA ALA A 253 9.80 22.17 -20.89
C ALA A 253 8.87 22.83 -21.92
N GLN A 254 8.39 24.05 -21.63
CA GLN A 254 7.53 24.79 -22.54
C GLN A 254 8.23 25.22 -23.83
N VAL A 255 9.51 25.60 -23.75
CA VAL A 255 10.33 25.89 -24.94
C VAL A 255 10.52 24.63 -25.77
N VAL A 256 10.92 23.52 -25.14
CA VAL A 256 11.14 22.22 -25.83
C VAL A 256 9.87 21.76 -26.55
N ARG A 257 8.71 21.86 -25.90
CA ARG A 257 7.41 21.54 -26.51
C ARG A 257 7.20 22.27 -27.84
N ARG A 258 7.37 23.60 -27.83
CA ARG A 258 7.14 24.46 -29.00
C ARG A 258 8.12 24.10 -30.12
N VAL A 259 9.39 23.91 -29.79
CA VAL A 259 10.42 23.52 -30.76
C VAL A 259 10.07 22.18 -31.41
N VAL A 260 9.73 21.16 -30.61
CA VAL A 260 9.41 19.82 -31.10
C VAL A 260 8.13 19.82 -31.93
N THR A 261 7.06 20.46 -31.48
CA THR A 261 5.81 20.54 -32.26
C THR A 261 6.03 21.24 -33.60
N ASN A 262 6.76 22.36 -33.61
CA ASN A 262 7.03 23.09 -34.85
C ASN A 262 7.91 22.28 -35.81
N PHE A 263 8.92 21.57 -35.28
CA PHE A 263 9.80 20.72 -36.08
C PHE A 263 9.06 19.52 -36.68
N LEU A 264 8.20 18.85 -35.91
CA LEU A 264 7.40 17.71 -36.39
C LEU A 264 6.35 18.13 -37.42
N ALA A 265 5.73 19.29 -37.23
CA ALA A 265 4.80 19.86 -38.20
C ALA A 265 5.53 20.18 -39.52
N ALA A 266 6.73 20.76 -39.44
CA ALA A 266 7.55 21.10 -40.61
C ALA A 266 8.05 19.86 -41.38
N THR A 267 8.38 18.76 -40.69
CA THR A 267 8.80 17.49 -41.31
C THR A 267 7.65 16.68 -41.92
N GLY A 268 6.40 17.10 -41.71
CA GLY A 268 5.22 16.48 -42.32
C GLY A 268 4.71 15.24 -41.60
N VAL A 269 5.07 15.04 -40.33
CA VAL A 269 4.58 13.93 -39.49
C VAL A 269 3.05 13.89 -39.41
N ASP A 270 2.41 15.06 -39.51
CA ASP A 270 0.95 15.19 -39.57
C ASP A 270 0.34 14.46 -40.79
N ARG A 271 1.04 14.43 -41.94
CA ARG A 271 0.57 13.73 -43.14
C ARG A 271 0.65 12.21 -42.99
N VAL A 272 1.66 11.72 -42.29
CA VAL A 272 1.84 10.30 -42.01
C VAL A 272 0.76 9.83 -41.04
N GLY A 273 0.52 10.58 -39.96
CA GLY A 273 -0.56 10.29 -39.00
C GLY A 273 -1.95 10.21 -39.65
N ALA A 274 -2.22 11.06 -40.65
CA ALA A 274 -3.47 11.01 -41.40
C ALA A 274 -3.62 9.71 -42.22
N LYS A 275 -2.54 9.17 -42.79
CA LYS A 275 -2.56 7.89 -43.52
C LYS A 275 -2.83 6.69 -42.61
N PHE A 276 -2.42 6.76 -41.35
CA PHE A 276 -2.65 5.72 -40.35
C PHE A 276 -3.99 5.86 -39.60
N GLY A 277 -4.90 6.73 -40.06
CA GLY A 277 -6.24 6.87 -39.47
C GLY A 277 -6.29 7.59 -38.12
N VAL A 278 -5.17 8.13 -37.64
CA VAL A 278 -5.07 8.82 -36.34
C VAL A 278 -5.85 10.15 -36.34
N ALA A 279 -6.11 10.70 -37.52
CA ALA A 279 -6.94 11.90 -37.70
C ALA A 279 -8.42 11.71 -37.30
N GLY A 280 -8.92 10.46 -37.19
CA GLY A 280 -10.32 10.18 -36.88
C GLY A 280 -10.68 10.15 -35.39
N VAL A 281 -9.71 10.03 -34.49
CA VAL A 281 -9.97 9.79 -33.04
C VAL A 281 -10.07 11.09 -32.24
N THR A 282 -9.40 12.16 -32.67
CA THR A 282 -9.44 13.47 -32.01
C THR A 282 -9.44 14.60 -33.05
N SER A 283 -10.60 15.13 -33.39
CA SER A 283 -10.85 16.10 -34.48
C SER A 283 -10.22 17.49 -34.29
N ARG A 284 -9.34 17.69 -33.30
CA ARG A 284 -8.80 19.01 -32.92
C ARG A 284 -7.29 19.08 -32.72
N GLN A 285 -6.55 17.96 -32.75
CA GLN A 285 -5.12 17.99 -32.41
C GLN A 285 -4.30 17.20 -33.42
N SER A 286 -3.33 17.87 -34.06
CA SER A 286 -2.39 17.23 -34.98
C SER A 286 -1.43 16.30 -34.25
N LEU A 287 -0.92 15.27 -34.94
CA LEU A 287 0.01 14.30 -34.36
C LEU A 287 1.26 14.99 -33.80
N SER A 288 1.71 16.07 -34.45
CA SER A 288 2.83 16.90 -33.99
C SER A 288 2.58 17.59 -32.65
N TRP A 289 1.34 17.98 -32.34
CA TRP A 289 0.99 18.55 -31.03
C TRP A 289 0.99 17.51 -29.93
N ILE A 290 0.48 16.30 -30.23
CA ILE A 290 0.45 15.18 -29.29
C ILE A 290 1.88 14.78 -28.94
N LEU A 291 2.73 14.59 -29.95
CA LEU A 291 4.14 14.26 -29.77
C LEU A 291 4.90 15.36 -29.02
N GLY A 292 4.66 16.63 -29.33
CA GLY A 292 5.29 17.73 -28.59
C GLY A 292 4.82 17.80 -27.14
N THR A 293 3.55 17.50 -26.86
CA THR A 293 3.02 17.42 -25.48
C THR A 293 3.57 16.20 -24.73
N ALA A 294 3.82 15.09 -25.41
CA ALA A 294 4.51 13.94 -24.83
C ALA A 294 5.94 14.32 -24.42
N VAL A 295 6.69 15.02 -25.29
CA VAL A 295 8.03 15.53 -24.93
C VAL A 295 7.98 16.55 -23.81
N TYR A 296 6.96 17.43 -23.78
CA TYR A 296 6.74 18.34 -22.66
C TYR A 296 6.63 17.59 -21.33
N ILE A 297 5.78 16.55 -21.28
CA ILE A 297 5.60 15.72 -20.08
C ILE A 297 6.91 15.00 -19.72
N LEU A 298 7.62 14.48 -20.73
CA LEU A 298 8.90 13.78 -20.54
C LEU A 298 9.99 14.66 -19.92
N VAL A 299 10.01 15.96 -20.23
CA VAL A 299 10.93 16.93 -19.62
C VAL A 299 10.40 17.41 -18.26
N LEU A 300 9.09 17.61 -18.14
CA LEU A 300 8.45 18.13 -16.93
C LEU A 300 8.54 17.15 -15.75
N ILE A 301 8.40 15.83 -15.98
CA ILE A 301 8.45 14.84 -14.91
C ILE A 301 9.80 14.86 -14.17
N PRO A 302 10.97 14.76 -14.83
CA PRO A 302 12.27 14.92 -14.18
C PRO A 302 12.43 16.25 -13.45
N VAL A 303 11.94 17.35 -14.02
CA VAL A 303 11.97 18.67 -13.37
C VAL A 303 11.14 18.67 -12.08
N ALA A 304 9.93 18.12 -12.14
CA ALA A 304 9.06 18.02 -10.98
C ALA A 304 9.69 17.15 -9.89
N ILE A 305 10.29 16.02 -10.27
CA ILE A 305 11.06 15.16 -9.36
C ILE A 305 12.23 15.95 -8.73
N ALA A 306 13.01 16.68 -9.53
CA ALA A 306 14.13 17.48 -9.02
C ALA A 306 13.66 18.57 -8.05
N ALA A 307 12.51 19.20 -8.31
CA ALA A 307 11.89 20.14 -7.38
C ALA A 307 11.43 19.46 -6.07
N LEU A 308 10.83 18.27 -6.14
CA LEU A 308 10.44 17.49 -4.96
C LEU A 308 11.65 17.03 -4.13
N GLN A 309 12.74 16.64 -4.79
CA GLN A 309 14.01 16.32 -4.12
C GLN A 309 14.63 17.54 -3.45
N ALA A 310 14.61 18.70 -4.11
CA ALA A 310 15.04 19.96 -3.52
C ALA A 310 14.21 20.31 -2.28
N LEU A 311 12.91 19.99 -2.29
CA LEU A 311 12.00 20.14 -1.15
C LEU A 311 12.23 19.06 -0.05
N ARG A 312 13.13 18.10 -0.28
CA ARG A 312 13.42 16.94 0.57
C ARG A 312 12.21 16.04 0.85
N ILE A 313 11.33 15.89 -0.14
CA ILE A 313 10.21 14.94 -0.07
C ILE A 313 10.63 13.62 -0.71
N ASP A 314 11.56 12.92 -0.04
CA ASP A 314 12.13 11.65 -0.53
C ASP A 314 11.07 10.54 -0.65
N ALA A 315 10.08 10.56 0.24
CA ALA A 315 8.97 9.60 0.25
C ALA A 315 8.14 9.58 -1.06
N ILE A 316 8.13 10.69 -1.81
CA ILE A 316 7.41 10.82 -3.07
C ILE A 316 8.36 10.76 -4.27
N SER A 317 9.49 11.46 -4.17
CA SER A 317 10.44 11.56 -5.29
C SER A 317 11.11 10.22 -5.62
N VAL A 318 11.44 9.39 -4.62
CA VAL A 318 12.12 8.10 -4.85
C VAL A 318 11.25 7.11 -5.65
N PRO A 319 9.99 6.82 -5.25
CA PRO A 319 9.11 5.99 -6.08
C PRO A 319 8.89 6.59 -7.47
N ALA A 320 8.73 7.91 -7.59
CA ALA A 320 8.54 8.55 -8.89
C ALA A 320 9.74 8.38 -9.84
N ILE A 321 10.97 8.46 -9.32
CA ILE A 321 12.21 8.18 -10.08
C ILE A 321 12.22 6.73 -10.56
N SER A 322 11.87 5.78 -9.68
CA SER A 322 11.84 4.36 -10.05
C SER A 322 10.81 4.08 -11.15
N MET A 323 9.64 4.73 -11.11
CA MET A 323 8.62 4.61 -12.15
C MET A 323 9.09 5.22 -13.47
N LEU A 324 9.74 6.39 -13.44
CA LEU A 324 10.30 7.02 -14.63
C LEU A 324 11.38 6.13 -15.26
N GLN A 325 12.30 5.60 -14.45
CA GLN A 325 13.34 4.68 -14.91
C GLN A 325 12.74 3.42 -15.54
N GLN A 326 11.74 2.80 -14.89
CA GLN A 326 11.02 1.66 -15.45
C GLN A 326 10.41 2.00 -16.82
N ILE A 327 9.72 3.13 -16.95
CA ILE A 327 9.14 3.57 -18.24
C ILE A 327 10.23 3.76 -19.30
N LEU A 328 11.35 4.41 -18.94
CA LEU A 328 12.46 4.63 -19.86
C LEU A 328 13.13 3.32 -20.28
N ASP A 329 13.26 2.34 -19.38
CA ASP A 329 13.83 1.02 -19.67
C ASP A 329 12.91 0.16 -20.54
N TYR A 330 11.59 0.33 -20.42
CA TYR A 330 10.62 -0.34 -21.30
C TYR A 330 10.63 0.21 -22.72
N LEU A 331 10.95 1.49 -22.92
CA LEU A 331 10.84 2.15 -24.23
C LEU A 331 11.73 1.48 -25.31
N PRO A 332 13.03 1.19 -25.08
CA PRO A 332 13.85 0.41 -26.01
C PRO A 332 13.31 -1.00 -26.25
N ARG A 333 12.81 -1.67 -25.20
CA ARG A 333 12.33 -3.06 -25.28
C ARG A 333 11.07 -3.18 -26.12
N LEU A 334 10.16 -2.20 -26.06
CA LEU A 334 8.96 -2.16 -26.89
C LEU A 334 9.30 -2.17 -28.39
N PHE A 335 10.38 -1.50 -28.79
CA PHE A 335 10.84 -1.53 -30.18
C PHE A 335 11.32 -2.93 -30.59
N ILE A 336 12.11 -3.59 -29.73
CA ILE A 336 12.61 -4.96 -29.96
C ILE A 336 11.43 -5.94 -30.06
N VAL A 337 10.45 -5.81 -29.18
CA VAL A 337 9.21 -6.62 -29.18
C VAL A 337 8.45 -6.45 -30.49
N GLY A 338 8.23 -5.20 -30.92
CA GLY A 338 7.55 -4.92 -32.19
C GLY A 338 8.30 -5.53 -33.38
N LEU A 339 9.62 -5.43 -33.39
CA LEU A 339 10.47 -6.00 -34.43
C LEU A 339 10.38 -7.54 -34.47
N ILE A 340 10.46 -8.21 -33.32
CA ILE A 340 10.37 -9.67 -33.23
C ILE A 340 9.00 -10.18 -33.67
N LEU A 341 7.91 -9.53 -33.25
CA LEU A 341 6.57 -9.92 -33.67
C LEU A 341 6.36 -9.72 -35.18
N ALA A 342 6.86 -8.62 -35.75
CA ALA A 342 6.81 -8.40 -37.19
C ALA A 342 7.59 -9.47 -37.95
N LEU A 343 8.80 -9.80 -37.50
CA LEU A 343 9.62 -10.83 -38.12
C LEU A 343 8.98 -12.21 -38.00
N ALA A 344 8.43 -12.55 -36.83
CA ALA A 344 7.74 -13.81 -36.61
C ALA A 344 6.46 -13.93 -37.44
N PHE A 345 5.72 -12.84 -37.66
CA PHE A 345 4.55 -12.85 -38.54
C PHE A 345 4.94 -13.19 -39.98
N VAL A 346 6.00 -12.55 -40.50
CA VAL A 346 6.52 -12.83 -41.84
C VAL A 346 6.99 -14.27 -41.96
N VAL A 347 7.80 -14.75 -41.01
CA VAL A 347 8.29 -16.14 -40.99
C VAL A 347 7.13 -17.13 -40.85
N GLY A 348 6.19 -16.85 -39.95
CA GLY A 348 5.02 -17.68 -39.70
C GLY A 348 4.11 -17.81 -40.92
N GLN A 349 3.96 -16.73 -41.69
CA GLN A 349 3.21 -16.76 -42.94
C GLN A 349 3.87 -17.72 -43.95
N TYR A 350 5.18 -17.61 -44.17
CA TYR A 350 5.89 -18.53 -45.06
C TYR A 350 5.83 -19.98 -44.58
N LEU A 351 5.98 -20.22 -43.27
CA LEU A 351 5.86 -21.55 -42.68
C LEU A 351 4.45 -22.12 -42.87
N SER A 352 3.42 -21.30 -42.70
CA SER A 352 2.01 -21.68 -42.88
C SER A 352 1.75 -22.14 -44.32
N GLU A 353 2.15 -21.34 -45.30
CA GLU A 353 1.97 -21.62 -46.73
C GLU A 353 2.77 -22.87 -47.15
N PHE A 354 3.99 -23.02 -46.64
CA PHE A 354 4.84 -24.18 -46.88
C PHE A 354 4.21 -25.48 -46.33
N VAL A 355 3.72 -25.46 -45.08
CA VAL A 355 3.06 -26.61 -44.46
C VAL A 355 1.77 -26.95 -45.21
N THR A 356 0.95 -25.97 -45.56
CA THR A 356 -0.26 -26.20 -46.36
C THR A 356 0.06 -26.82 -47.71
N SER A 357 1.11 -26.36 -48.40
CA SER A 357 1.55 -26.89 -49.69
C SER A 357 2.03 -28.34 -49.58
N ILE A 358 2.86 -28.63 -48.58
CA ILE A 358 3.34 -29.99 -48.32
C ILE A 358 2.17 -30.93 -47.98
N LEU A 359 1.31 -30.54 -47.05
CA LEU A 359 0.16 -31.37 -46.67
C LEU A 359 -0.80 -31.58 -47.84
N THR A 360 -1.00 -30.56 -48.67
CA THR A 360 -1.79 -30.69 -49.91
C THR A 360 -1.13 -31.68 -50.87
N SER A 361 0.20 -31.63 -51.05
CA SER A 361 0.95 -32.53 -51.93
C SER A 361 0.87 -34.00 -51.51
N PHE A 362 0.80 -34.27 -50.20
CA PHE A 362 0.56 -35.61 -49.65
C PHE A 362 -0.90 -36.07 -49.73
N GLY A 363 -1.81 -35.22 -50.22
CA GLY A 363 -3.23 -35.53 -50.30
C GLY A 363 -3.99 -35.40 -48.97
N PHE A 364 -3.47 -34.66 -47.99
CA PHE A 364 -4.08 -34.45 -46.67
C PHE A 364 -5.47 -33.81 -46.73
N ASN A 365 -5.84 -33.19 -47.86
CA ASN A 365 -7.20 -32.67 -48.07
C ASN A 365 -8.29 -33.75 -47.98
N ASN A 366 -7.92 -35.01 -48.15
CA ASN A 366 -8.83 -36.15 -48.02
C ASN A 366 -8.88 -36.75 -46.60
N VAL A 367 -8.12 -36.22 -45.63
CA VAL A 367 -8.00 -36.82 -44.29
C VAL A 367 -9.35 -36.99 -43.58
N PHE A 368 -10.26 -36.02 -43.71
CA PHE A 368 -11.60 -36.14 -43.09
C PHE A 368 -12.43 -37.27 -43.71
N ARG A 369 -12.29 -37.51 -45.03
CA ARG A 369 -12.94 -38.64 -45.71
C ARG A 369 -12.37 -39.97 -45.22
N TRP A 370 -11.06 -40.05 -45.01
CA TRP A 370 -10.39 -41.24 -44.51
C TRP A 370 -10.75 -41.56 -43.05
N MET A 371 -10.96 -40.53 -42.24
CA MET A 371 -11.49 -40.66 -40.87
C MET A 371 -13.00 -40.97 -40.83
N GLY A 372 -13.65 -41.17 -41.98
CA GLY A 372 -15.06 -41.53 -42.07
C GLY A 372 -16.03 -40.42 -41.67
N LEU A 373 -15.56 -39.16 -41.67
CA LEU A 373 -16.38 -37.99 -41.39
C LEU A 373 -17.04 -37.54 -42.70
N PRO A 374 -18.39 -37.49 -42.79
CA PRO A 374 -19.07 -37.00 -43.98
C PRO A 374 -18.75 -35.52 -44.16
N VAL A 375 -17.99 -35.20 -45.21
CA VAL A 375 -17.73 -33.82 -45.60
C VAL A 375 -18.97 -33.35 -46.36
N SER A 376 -19.95 -32.82 -45.64
CA SER A 376 -21.12 -32.20 -46.26
C SER A 376 -20.65 -31.00 -47.07
N SER A 377 -20.52 -31.17 -48.38
CA SER A 377 -20.46 -30.05 -49.31
C SER A 377 -21.86 -29.45 -49.33
N SER A 378 -22.11 -28.49 -48.44
CA SER A 378 -23.32 -27.69 -48.47
C SER A 378 -23.29 -26.82 -49.73
N THR A 379 -23.68 -27.40 -50.86
CA THR A 379 -24.18 -26.63 -51.99
C THR A 379 -25.51 -26.06 -51.54
N VAL A 380 -25.50 -24.85 -50.98
CA VAL A 380 -26.71 -24.06 -50.84
C VAL A 380 -27.29 -23.94 -52.25
N PRO A 381 -28.52 -24.43 -52.53
CA PRO A 381 -29.14 -24.20 -53.82
C PRO A 381 -29.22 -22.69 -54.01
N LEU A 382 -28.53 -22.18 -55.03
CA LEU A 382 -28.67 -20.78 -55.41
C LEU A 382 -30.15 -20.56 -55.70
N ARG A 383 -30.76 -19.62 -54.98
CA ARG A 383 -32.04 -19.05 -55.37
C ARG A 383 -31.76 -18.18 -56.59
N ASP A 384 -32.53 -18.34 -57.65
CA ASP A 384 -32.29 -17.72 -58.96
C ASP A 384 -31.95 -16.22 -58.81
N GLY A 385 -30.72 -15.83 -59.11
CA GLY A 385 -30.26 -14.43 -59.16
C GLY A 385 -29.08 -14.03 -58.28
N GLU A 386 -28.61 -14.86 -57.34
CA GLU A 386 -27.41 -14.55 -56.54
C GLU A 386 -26.14 -15.12 -57.19
N LEU A 387 -25.11 -14.26 -57.34
CA LEU A 387 -23.77 -14.65 -57.76
C LEU A 387 -23.24 -15.76 -56.84
N PRO A 388 -22.53 -16.78 -57.36
CA PRO A 388 -22.00 -17.86 -56.54
C PRO A 388 -20.95 -17.31 -55.55
N GLY A 389 -21.42 -16.95 -54.36
CA GLY A 389 -20.59 -16.77 -53.18
C GLY A 389 -20.08 -18.13 -52.77
N ARG A 390 -18.95 -18.57 -53.35
CA ARG A 390 -18.15 -19.65 -52.77
C ARG A 390 -17.79 -19.21 -51.35
N SER A 391 -18.50 -19.69 -50.34
CA SER A 391 -17.91 -19.80 -49.01
C SER A 391 -16.69 -20.70 -49.20
N PRO A 392 -15.45 -20.21 -49.05
CA PRO A 392 -14.29 -21.08 -49.16
C PRO A 392 -14.33 -21.99 -47.94
N THR A 393 -14.82 -23.21 -48.12
CA THR A 393 -14.63 -24.27 -47.13
C THR A 393 -13.13 -24.50 -47.04
N ARG A 394 -12.52 -23.95 -45.98
CA ARG A 394 -11.08 -24.07 -45.71
C ARG A 394 -10.69 -25.54 -45.77
N THR A 395 -9.68 -25.86 -46.56
CA THR A 395 -9.20 -27.24 -46.69
C THR A 395 -8.49 -27.69 -45.39
N PRO A 396 -8.45 -28.99 -45.07
CA PRO A 396 -7.77 -29.49 -43.87
C PRO A 396 -6.28 -29.09 -43.79
N SER A 397 -5.62 -29.00 -44.94
CA SER A 397 -4.23 -28.55 -45.05
C SER A 397 -4.07 -27.04 -44.79
N GLU A 398 -5.04 -26.21 -45.20
CA GLU A 398 -5.09 -24.78 -44.83
C GLU A 398 -5.31 -24.60 -43.34
N ILE A 399 -6.18 -25.40 -42.71
CA ILE A 399 -6.40 -25.35 -41.26
C ILE A 399 -5.11 -25.70 -40.51
N ALA A 400 -4.40 -26.75 -40.94
CA ALA A 400 -3.10 -27.11 -40.38
C ALA A 400 -2.06 -26.00 -40.56
N GLY A 401 -2.02 -25.33 -41.71
CA GLY A 401 -1.18 -24.15 -41.94
C GLY A 401 -1.52 -22.99 -41.00
N ILE A 402 -2.80 -22.70 -40.78
CA ILE A 402 -3.24 -21.65 -39.84
C ILE A 402 -2.83 -22.01 -38.40
N ILE A 403 -2.94 -23.28 -38.00
CA ILE A 403 -2.47 -23.75 -36.69
C ILE A 403 -0.97 -23.50 -36.53
N VAL A 404 -0.17 -23.75 -37.57
CA VAL A 404 1.28 -23.46 -37.56
C VAL A 404 1.54 -21.96 -37.43
N LEU A 405 0.81 -21.11 -38.17
CA LEU A 405 0.92 -19.66 -38.04
C LEU A 405 0.63 -19.20 -36.61
N VAL A 406 -0.48 -19.66 -36.02
CA VAL A 406 -0.87 -19.35 -34.65
C VAL A 406 0.18 -19.86 -33.66
N GLY A 407 0.72 -21.07 -33.86
CA GLY A 407 1.79 -21.62 -33.02
C GLY A 407 3.06 -20.78 -33.06
N VAL A 408 3.52 -20.40 -34.25
CA VAL A 408 4.69 -19.50 -34.43
C VAL A 408 4.44 -18.15 -33.76
N MET A 409 3.24 -17.58 -33.93
CA MET A 409 2.87 -16.32 -33.30
C MET A 409 2.79 -16.41 -31.76
N LEU A 410 2.31 -17.53 -31.21
CA LEU A 410 2.29 -17.76 -29.76
C LEU A 410 3.71 -17.89 -29.19
N VAL A 411 4.61 -18.61 -29.87
CA VAL A 411 6.03 -18.70 -29.50
C VAL A 411 6.69 -17.32 -29.55
N ALA A 412 6.43 -16.55 -30.61
CA ALA A 412 6.96 -15.20 -30.74
C ALA A 412 6.40 -14.24 -29.69
N THR A 413 5.12 -14.41 -29.31
CA THR A 413 4.50 -13.65 -28.22
C THR A 413 5.14 -13.99 -26.88
N LEU A 414 5.47 -15.27 -26.63
CA LEU A 414 6.21 -15.66 -25.44
C LEU A 414 7.60 -14.99 -25.39
N ALA A 415 8.34 -15.01 -26.50
CA ALA A 415 9.63 -14.33 -26.60
C ALA A 415 9.51 -12.81 -26.42
N ALA A 416 8.47 -12.19 -27.00
CA ALA A 416 8.18 -10.78 -26.83
C ALA A 416 7.90 -10.41 -25.35
N VAL A 417 7.09 -11.22 -24.67
CA VAL A 417 6.74 -11.00 -23.26
C VAL A 417 7.95 -11.21 -22.33
N ASP A 418 8.82 -12.16 -22.64
CA ASP A 418 10.08 -12.37 -21.92
C ASP A 418 11.02 -11.15 -22.05
N ILE A 419 11.10 -10.55 -23.24
CA ILE A 419 11.86 -9.30 -23.48
C ILE A 419 11.28 -8.11 -22.71
N LEU A 420 9.95 -8.06 -22.54
CA LEU A 420 9.33 -7.08 -21.64
C LEU A 420 9.72 -7.31 -20.18
N GLN A 421 10.28 -8.47 -19.81
CA GLN A 421 10.63 -8.87 -18.44
C GLN A 421 9.46 -8.71 -17.48
N ILE A 422 8.27 -9.15 -17.89
CA ILE A 422 7.10 -9.24 -17.02
C ILE A 422 6.89 -10.72 -16.68
N PRO A 423 7.40 -11.22 -15.54
CA PRO A 423 7.42 -12.66 -15.24
C PRO A 423 6.02 -13.27 -15.21
N ALA A 424 5.05 -12.55 -14.65
CA ALA A 424 3.66 -12.99 -14.60
C ALA A 424 3.07 -13.25 -16.00
N LEU A 425 3.30 -12.33 -16.94
CA LEU A 425 2.82 -12.51 -18.31
C LEU A 425 3.55 -13.65 -19.02
N THR A 426 4.85 -13.84 -18.74
CA THR A 426 5.64 -14.92 -19.33
C THR A 426 5.10 -16.29 -18.89
N VAL A 427 4.78 -16.44 -17.60
CA VAL A 427 4.16 -17.66 -17.07
C VAL A 427 2.78 -17.88 -17.68
N LEU A 428 1.96 -16.83 -17.81
CA LEU A 428 0.63 -16.95 -18.39
C LEU A 428 0.66 -17.35 -19.87
N VAL A 429 1.45 -16.65 -20.69
CA VAL A 429 1.58 -16.96 -22.13
C VAL A 429 2.26 -18.31 -22.33
N GLY A 430 3.28 -18.64 -21.53
CA GLY A 430 3.93 -19.95 -21.56
C GLY A 430 2.97 -21.08 -21.18
N GLY A 431 2.13 -20.86 -20.16
CA GLY A 431 1.07 -21.80 -19.78
C GLY A 431 0.06 -22.01 -20.92
N LEU A 432 -0.38 -20.95 -21.59
CA LEU A 432 -1.25 -21.05 -22.78
C LEU A 432 -0.60 -21.85 -23.91
N LEU A 433 0.71 -21.69 -24.12
CA LEU A 433 1.44 -22.45 -25.13
C LEU A 433 1.49 -23.95 -24.79
N VAL A 434 1.70 -24.30 -23.52
CA VAL A 434 1.65 -25.70 -23.05
C VAL A 434 0.26 -26.29 -23.25
N ILE A 435 -0.79 -25.56 -22.88
CA ILE A 435 -2.19 -25.99 -23.07
C ILE A 435 -2.50 -26.17 -24.56
N ALA A 436 -2.07 -25.24 -25.42
CA ALA A 436 -2.25 -25.35 -26.87
C ALA A 436 -1.50 -26.57 -27.44
N GLY A 437 -0.28 -26.83 -26.98
CA GLY A 437 0.49 -28.01 -27.37
C GLY A 437 -0.18 -29.32 -26.93
N GLN A 438 -0.64 -29.40 -25.68
CA GLN A 438 -1.42 -30.53 -25.15
C GLN A 438 -2.69 -30.76 -25.96
N PHE A 439 -3.39 -29.68 -26.32
CA PHE A 439 -4.57 -29.74 -27.17
C PHE A 439 -4.27 -30.33 -28.55
N LEU A 440 -3.20 -29.88 -29.21
CA LEU A 440 -2.80 -30.41 -30.52
C LEU A 440 -2.42 -31.90 -30.46
N VAL A 441 -1.65 -32.31 -29.45
CA VAL A 441 -1.27 -33.73 -29.28
C VAL A 441 -2.51 -34.58 -28.98
N GLY A 442 -3.42 -34.10 -28.12
CA GLY A 442 -4.68 -34.80 -27.84
C GLY A 442 -5.55 -34.95 -29.09
N LEU A 443 -5.66 -33.89 -29.90
CA LEU A 443 -6.37 -33.92 -31.18
C LEU A 443 -5.73 -34.91 -32.16
N LEU A 444 -4.40 -34.99 -32.21
CA LEU A 444 -3.67 -35.96 -33.01
C LEU A 444 -3.94 -37.40 -32.55
N ILE A 445 -3.88 -37.67 -31.25
CA ILE A 445 -4.20 -38.99 -30.67
C ILE A 445 -5.63 -39.40 -31.03
N PHE A 446 -6.58 -38.47 -30.91
CA PHE A 446 -7.97 -38.72 -31.27
C PHE A 446 -8.15 -39.02 -32.76
N ALA A 447 -7.53 -38.20 -33.63
CA ALA A 447 -7.57 -38.39 -35.08
C ALA A 447 -6.99 -39.75 -35.49
N LEU A 448 -5.85 -40.14 -34.91
CA LEU A 448 -5.24 -41.45 -35.14
C LEU A 448 -6.13 -42.58 -34.64
N GLY A 449 -6.79 -42.40 -33.49
CA GLY A 449 -7.76 -43.33 -32.94
C GLY A 449 -8.97 -43.55 -33.84
N LEU A 450 -9.56 -42.47 -34.38
CA LEU A 450 -10.65 -42.55 -35.36
C LEU A 450 -10.22 -43.31 -36.62
N TYR A 451 -9.00 -43.03 -37.11
CA TYR A 451 -8.44 -43.76 -38.24
C TYR A 451 -8.32 -45.27 -37.95
N LEU A 452 -7.68 -45.65 -36.84
CA LEU A 452 -7.52 -47.05 -36.44
C LEU A 452 -8.85 -47.76 -36.21
N ALA A 453 -9.85 -47.06 -35.66
CA ALA A 453 -11.17 -47.61 -35.43
C ALA A 453 -11.86 -48.00 -36.75
N ASN A 454 -11.79 -47.13 -37.76
CA ASN A 454 -12.36 -47.41 -39.08
C ASN A 454 -11.56 -48.47 -39.84
N PHE A 455 -10.23 -48.44 -39.74
CA PHE A 455 -9.39 -49.47 -40.34
C PHE A 455 -9.70 -50.86 -39.78
N THR A 456 -9.80 -50.97 -38.45
CA THR A 456 -10.16 -52.22 -37.76
C THR A 456 -11.58 -52.67 -38.12
N TYR A 457 -12.54 -51.75 -38.19
CA TYR A 457 -13.90 -52.05 -38.65
C TYR A 457 -13.90 -52.70 -40.04
N ASN A 458 -13.18 -52.10 -40.99
CA ASN A 458 -13.11 -52.61 -42.37
C ASN A 458 -12.41 -53.96 -42.45
N LEU A 459 -11.31 -54.16 -41.70
CA LEU A 459 -10.61 -55.45 -41.65
C LEU A 459 -11.51 -56.58 -41.13
N ILE A 460 -12.22 -56.35 -40.02
CA ILE A 460 -13.12 -57.35 -39.44
C ILE A 460 -14.30 -57.61 -40.40
N MET A 461 -14.85 -56.57 -41.03
CA MET A 461 -15.93 -56.73 -42.00
C MET A 461 -15.49 -57.57 -43.22
N SER A 462 -14.23 -57.45 -43.64
CA SER A 462 -13.67 -58.21 -44.76
C SER A 462 -13.33 -59.68 -44.44
N SER A 463 -13.35 -60.08 -43.16
CA SER A 463 -12.96 -61.44 -42.72
C SER A 463 -13.96 -62.55 -43.04
N GLY A 464 -15.18 -62.22 -43.49
CA GLY A 464 -16.19 -63.20 -43.94
C GLY A 464 -16.84 -64.04 -42.83
N SER A 465 -16.62 -63.73 -41.55
CA SER A 465 -17.26 -64.44 -40.43
C SER A 465 -18.77 -64.16 -40.33
N ARG A 466 -19.55 -65.15 -39.85
CA ARG A 466 -21.03 -65.10 -39.74
C ARG A 466 -21.58 -63.91 -38.92
N GLN A 467 -20.77 -63.31 -38.05
CA GLN A 467 -21.14 -62.17 -37.19
C GLN A 467 -20.15 -61.01 -37.29
N SER A 468 -19.44 -60.90 -38.42
CA SER A 468 -18.42 -59.86 -38.68
C SER A 468 -18.90 -58.44 -38.37
N HIS A 469 -20.16 -58.11 -38.68
CA HIS A 469 -20.71 -56.77 -38.47
C HIS A 469 -20.76 -56.36 -36.98
N ILE A 470 -21.24 -57.23 -36.09
CA ILE A 470 -21.36 -56.94 -34.65
C ILE A 470 -19.97 -56.81 -34.03
N LEU A 471 -19.06 -57.71 -34.41
CA LEU A 471 -17.69 -57.70 -33.91
C LEU A 471 -16.92 -56.46 -34.41
N ALA A 472 -17.12 -56.07 -35.66
CA ALA A 472 -16.52 -54.86 -36.24
C ALA A 472 -17.03 -53.60 -35.55
N GLN A 473 -18.34 -53.47 -35.32
CA GLN A 473 -18.92 -52.31 -34.61
C GLN A 473 -18.44 -52.23 -33.16
N ALA A 474 -18.42 -53.36 -32.45
CA ALA A 474 -17.91 -53.42 -31.08
C ALA A 474 -16.44 -52.97 -31.01
N ALA A 475 -15.59 -53.47 -31.90
CA ALA A 475 -14.19 -53.08 -31.98
C ALA A 475 -14.03 -51.58 -32.31
N ARG A 476 -14.80 -51.06 -33.27
CA ARG A 476 -14.78 -49.64 -33.64
C ARG A 476 -15.14 -48.75 -32.45
N ILE A 477 -16.25 -49.05 -31.76
CA ILE A 477 -16.71 -48.27 -30.59
C ILE A 477 -15.66 -48.33 -29.48
N ALA A 478 -15.10 -49.51 -29.20
CA ALA A 478 -14.05 -49.66 -28.19
C ALA A 478 -12.83 -48.78 -28.48
N ILE A 479 -12.35 -48.75 -29.73
CA ILE A 479 -11.19 -47.93 -30.14
C ILE A 479 -11.52 -46.43 -30.06
N ILE A 480 -12.73 -46.00 -30.46
CA ILE A 480 -13.15 -44.58 -30.38
C ILE A 480 -13.23 -44.14 -28.92
N VAL A 481 -13.87 -44.92 -28.05
CA VAL A 481 -13.99 -44.59 -26.62
C VAL A 481 -12.61 -44.54 -25.96
N PHE A 482 -11.73 -45.50 -26.26
CA PHE A 482 -10.37 -45.56 -25.73
C PHE A 482 -9.50 -44.38 -26.19
N SER A 483 -9.50 -44.08 -27.50
CA SER A 483 -8.75 -42.95 -28.04
C SER A 483 -9.31 -41.59 -27.60
N GLY A 484 -10.63 -41.47 -27.45
CA GLY A 484 -11.27 -40.28 -26.86
C GLY A 484 -10.85 -40.06 -25.41
N ALA A 485 -10.81 -41.12 -24.59
CA ALA A 485 -10.33 -41.02 -23.21
C ALA A 485 -8.84 -40.61 -23.15
N MET A 486 -7.98 -41.22 -23.98
CA MET A 486 -6.57 -40.82 -24.06
C MET A 486 -6.39 -39.38 -24.53
N ALA A 487 -7.13 -38.95 -25.54
CA ALA A 487 -7.08 -37.59 -26.04
C ALA A 487 -7.48 -36.58 -24.95
N LEU A 488 -8.57 -36.85 -24.23
CA LEU A 488 -9.04 -35.99 -23.14
C LEU A 488 -8.03 -35.93 -21.98
N GLN A 489 -7.40 -37.06 -21.66
CA GLN A 489 -6.30 -37.13 -20.70
C GLN A 489 -5.10 -36.29 -21.16
N GLN A 490 -4.74 -36.34 -22.44
CA GLN A 490 -3.61 -35.58 -22.99
C GLN A 490 -3.86 -34.07 -23.03
N ILE A 491 -5.10 -33.65 -23.29
CA ILE A 491 -5.51 -32.23 -23.24
C ILE A 491 -5.41 -31.67 -21.80
N GLY A 492 -5.37 -32.54 -20.79
CA GLY A 492 -5.27 -32.14 -19.38
C GLY A 492 -6.61 -31.80 -18.73
N ILE A 493 -7.73 -32.16 -19.36
CA ILE A 493 -9.07 -31.95 -18.79
C ILE A 493 -9.32 -33.01 -17.72
N ALA A 494 -9.11 -32.64 -16.46
CA ALA A 494 -9.32 -33.47 -15.28
C ALA A 494 -8.82 -34.93 -15.46
N PRO A 495 -7.50 -35.11 -15.69
CA PRO A 495 -6.94 -36.39 -16.12
C PRO A 495 -7.27 -37.54 -15.17
N ASP A 496 -7.39 -37.26 -13.87
CA ASP A 496 -7.73 -38.28 -12.87
C ASP A 496 -9.20 -38.69 -12.91
N ILE A 497 -10.11 -37.76 -13.21
CA ILE A 497 -11.53 -38.08 -13.44
C ILE A 497 -11.65 -38.99 -14.66
N VAL A 498 -10.96 -38.66 -15.75
CA VAL A 498 -10.98 -39.46 -16.99
C VAL A 498 -10.39 -40.85 -16.76
N LYS A 499 -9.23 -40.95 -16.09
CA LYS A 499 -8.60 -42.23 -15.73
C LYS A 499 -9.51 -43.09 -14.85
N LEU A 500 -10.10 -42.51 -13.80
CA LEU A 500 -11.00 -43.23 -12.89
C LEU A 500 -12.26 -43.68 -13.61
N ALA A 501 -12.92 -42.80 -14.38
CA ALA A 501 -14.14 -43.13 -15.10
C ALA A 501 -13.89 -44.26 -16.12
N PHE A 502 -12.81 -44.18 -16.88
CA PHE A 502 -12.45 -45.21 -17.86
C PHE A 502 -12.02 -46.52 -17.19
N GLY A 503 -11.21 -46.43 -16.12
CA GLY A 503 -10.80 -47.60 -15.34
C GLY A 503 -11.99 -48.33 -14.70
N LEU A 504 -12.96 -47.59 -14.16
CA LEU A 504 -14.20 -48.15 -13.61
C LEU A 504 -15.09 -48.73 -14.70
N LEU A 505 -15.20 -48.08 -15.87
CA LEU A 505 -15.97 -48.59 -17.00
C LEU A 505 -15.38 -49.92 -17.50
N LEU A 506 -14.08 -49.97 -17.77
CA LEU A 506 -13.41 -51.21 -18.15
C LEU A 506 -13.50 -52.27 -17.06
N GLY A 507 -13.36 -51.88 -15.79
CA GLY A 507 -13.57 -52.75 -14.65
C GLY A 507 -14.97 -53.36 -14.62
N ALA A 508 -16.00 -52.54 -14.80
CA ALA A 508 -17.39 -52.98 -14.85
C ALA A 508 -17.67 -53.93 -16.03
N VAL A 509 -17.12 -53.63 -17.22
CA VAL A 509 -17.22 -54.51 -18.39
C VAL A 509 -16.50 -55.84 -18.14
N ALA A 510 -15.29 -55.81 -17.56
CA ALA A 510 -14.54 -57.01 -17.22
C ALA A 510 -15.29 -57.88 -16.21
N VAL A 511 -15.87 -57.28 -15.16
CA VAL A 511 -16.71 -58.00 -14.19
C VAL A 511 -17.97 -58.55 -14.84
N ALA A 512 -18.65 -57.79 -15.69
CA ALA A 512 -19.85 -58.25 -16.40
C ALA A 512 -19.54 -59.46 -17.30
N ILE A 513 -18.44 -59.43 -18.05
CA ILE A 513 -17.96 -60.55 -18.87
C ILE A 513 -17.61 -61.74 -17.98
N ALA A 514 -16.84 -61.54 -16.91
CA ALA A 514 -16.46 -62.60 -15.98
C ALA A 514 -17.68 -63.30 -15.36
N ILE A 515 -18.71 -62.54 -14.97
CA ILE A 515 -19.97 -63.09 -14.44
C ILE A 515 -20.77 -63.80 -15.54
N SER A 516 -20.88 -63.20 -16.73
CA SER A 516 -21.64 -63.77 -17.85
C SER A 516 -21.05 -65.11 -18.32
N PHE A 517 -19.73 -65.21 -18.47
CA PHE A 517 -19.05 -66.46 -18.81
C PHE A 517 -18.99 -67.44 -17.64
N GLY A 518 -18.75 -66.94 -16.41
CA GLY A 518 -18.63 -67.79 -15.22
C GLY A 518 -19.94 -68.50 -14.85
N LEU A 519 -21.07 -67.79 -14.90
CA LEU A 519 -22.39 -68.38 -14.65
C LEU A 519 -22.91 -69.14 -15.88
N GLY A 520 -22.75 -68.61 -17.09
CA GLY A 520 -23.27 -69.22 -18.33
C GLY A 520 -22.48 -70.44 -18.81
N GLY A 521 -21.19 -70.55 -18.47
CA GLY A 521 -20.32 -71.67 -18.83
C GLY A 521 -20.29 -72.81 -17.81
N ARG A 522 -20.99 -72.67 -16.67
CA ARG A 522 -20.98 -73.63 -15.56
C ARG A 522 -21.39 -75.03 -16.01
N ASP A 523 -22.46 -75.14 -16.79
CA ASP A 523 -23.00 -76.44 -17.22
C ASP A 523 -22.08 -77.11 -18.23
N ALA A 524 -21.58 -76.37 -19.22
CA ALA A 524 -20.62 -76.86 -20.22
C ALA A 524 -19.30 -77.31 -19.58
N ALA A 525 -18.75 -76.54 -18.63
CA ALA A 525 -17.58 -76.93 -17.88
C ALA A 525 -17.83 -78.19 -17.03
N GLY A 526 -19.02 -78.27 -16.41
CA GLY A 526 -19.45 -79.43 -15.63
C GLY A 526 -19.63 -80.70 -16.45
N GLU A 527 -20.08 -80.58 -17.70
CA GLU A 527 -20.17 -81.70 -18.66
C GLU A 527 -18.78 -82.15 -19.13
N GLN A 528 -17.90 -81.22 -19.50
CA GLN A 528 -16.54 -81.54 -19.95
C GLN A 528 -15.73 -82.25 -18.85
N VAL A 529 -15.85 -81.79 -17.60
CA VAL A 529 -15.19 -82.42 -16.44
C VAL A 529 -15.76 -83.82 -16.19
N ARG A 530 -17.09 -84.01 -16.34
CA ARG A 530 -17.72 -85.34 -16.22
C ARG A 530 -17.25 -86.29 -17.31
N GLU A 531 -17.20 -85.84 -18.56
CA GLU A 531 -16.69 -86.63 -19.69
C GLU A 531 -15.22 -87.03 -19.48
N TRP A 532 -14.40 -86.09 -19.01
CA TRP A 532 -12.99 -86.34 -18.66
C TRP A 532 -12.85 -87.40 -17.55
N LEU A 533 -13.63 -87.27 -16.47
CA LEU A 533 -13.70 -88.27 -15.39
C LEU A 533 -14.15 -89.65 -15.88
N HIS A 534 -15.12 -89.69 -16.80
CA HIS A 534 -15.59 -90.94 -17.41
C HIS A 534 -14.52 -91.60 -18.28
N SER A 535 -13.67 -90.82 -18.96
CA SER A 535 -12.57 -91.36 -19.77
C SER A 535 -11.49 -92.07 -18.95
N PHE A 536 -11.26 -91.65 -17.70
CA PHE A 536 -10.33 -92.33 -16.77
C PHE A 536 -10.93 -93.60 -16.17
N LYS A 537 -12.23 -93.60 -15.85
CA LYS A 537 -12.92 -94.78 -15.29
C LYS A 537 -13.08 -95.95 -16.26
N ARG A 538 -12.79 -95.76 -17.54
CA ARG A 538 -13.01 -96.75 -18.61
C ARG A 538 -11.72 -97.49 -19.01
N LYS A 539 -10.61 -97.21 -18.31
CA LYS A 539 -9.26 -97.71 -18.61
C LYS A 539 -8.73 -98.73 -17.59
N ASP A 540 -9.56 -99.11 -16.64
CA ASP A 540 -9.47 -100.30 -15.78
C ASP A 540 -10.68 -101.20 -16.09
#